data_AF-A0A956MLJ3-F1
#
_entry.id   AF-A0A956MLJ3-F1
#
_cell.length_a   1.000
_cell.length_b   1.000
_cell.length_c   1.000
_cell.angle_alpha   90.00
_cell.angle_beta   90.00
_cell.angle_gamma   90.00
#
_symmetry.space_group_name_H-M   'P 1'
#
loop_
_entity.id
_entity.type
_entity.pdbx_description
1 polymer ?
#
loop_
_entity_poly.entity_id
_entity_poly.type
_entity_poly.pdbx_seq_one_letter_code
_entity_poly.pdbx_strand_id
1 'polypeptide(L)' 'MQHVVGTFEGPWVLPLTGQVRAPDAVLIRPDGYVAWVAEGTTAGLHDVLATWFGPAASGG' A
#
# COMPACT_ATOMS: atom_id res chain seq x y z
N MET A 1 -11.37 -10.49 -5.67
CA MET A 1 -10.69 -9.18 -5.70
C MET A 1 -11.75 -8.13 -6.01
N GLN A 2 -12.18 -7.35 -5.02
CA GLN A 2 -13.08 -6.21 -5.28
C GLN A 2 -12.19 -4.98 -5.48
N HIS A 3 -12.37 -4.28 -6.60
CA HIS A 3 -11.73 -2.99 -6.81
C HIS A 3 -12.77 -1.89 -6.57
N VAL A 4 -12.42 -0.91 -5.75
CA VAL A 4 -13.21 0.31 -5.55
C VAL A 4 -12.35 1.48 -6.02
N VAL A 5 -12.92 2.32 -6.88
CA VAL A 5 -12.24 3.52 -7.37
C VAL A 5 -12.62 4.69 -6.46
N GLY A 6 -11.61 5.44 -6.00
CA GLY A 6 -11.78 6.69 -5.29
C GLY A 6 -10.75 7.71 -5.78
N THR A 7 -11.13 8.99 -5.78
CA THR A 7 -10.25 10.10 -6.14
C THR A 7 -10.10 11.01 -4.93
N PHE A 8 -8.89 11.53 -4.72
CA PHE A 8 -8.62 12.56 -3.74
C PHE A 8 -7.92 13.73 -4.45
N GLU A 9 -8.52 14.91 -4.36
CA GLU A 9 -7.95 16.13 -4.93
C GLU A 9 -7.24 16.93 -3.84
N GLY A 10 -6.08 17.51 -4.18
CA GLY A 10 -5.30 18.35 -3.28
C GLY A 10 -4.14 17.63 -2.58
N PRO A 11 -3.30 18.40 -1.87
CA PRO A 11 -2.13 17.87 -1.18
C PRO A 11 -2.52 17.01 0.02
N TRP A 12 -1.70 16.01 0.31
CA TRP A 12 -1.84 15.24 1.55
C TRP A 12 -1.31 16.07 2.70
N VAL A 13 -2.18 16.52 3.59
CA VAL A 13 -1.80 17.33 4.76
C VAL A 13 -2.14 16.57 6.02
N LEU A 14 -1.11 16.28 6.80
CA LEU A 14 -1.26 15.64 8.10
C LEU A 14 -1.22 16.71 9.20
N PRO A 15 -2.01 16.53 10.28
CA PRO A 15 -1.87 17.34 11.47
C PRO A 15 -0.41 17.31 11.93
N LEU A 16 0.11 18.47 12.34
CA LEU A 16 1.47 18.68 12.87
C LEU A 16 2.62 18.63 11.86
N THR A 17 2.62 17.74 10.86
CA THR A 17 3.70 17.64 9.86
C THR A 17 3.45 18.45 8.59
N GLY A 18 2.22 18.90 8.36
CA GLY A 18 1.87 19.68 7.18
C GLY A 18 1.79 18.82 5.92
N GLN A 19 2.19 19.38 4.78
CA GLN A 19 2.10 18.68 3.50
C GLN A 19 3.14 17.55 3.39
N VAL A 20 2.67 16.36 3.03
CA VAL A 20 3.49 15.17 2.78
C VAL A 20 3.30 14.68 1.34
N ARG A 21 4.30 13.98 0.81
CA ARG A 21 4.16 13.31 -0.49
C ARG A 21 3.24 12.09 -0.33
N ALA A 22 2.26 11.96 -1.22
CA ALA A 22 1.45 10.74 -1.29
C ALA A 22 2.34 9.55 -1.69
N PRO A 23 2.21 8.39 -1.04
CA PRO A 23 2.89 7.18 -1.48
C PRO A 23 2.36 6.73 -2.85
N ASP A 24 3.21 6.07 -3.64
CA ASP A 24 2.81 5.63 -4.98
C ASP A 24 1.85 4.43 -4.92
N ALA A 25 1.96 3.62 -3.86
CA ALA A 25 1.04 2.53 -3.51
C ALA A 25 1.20 2.17 -2.03
N VAL A 26 0.19 1.54 -1.44
CA VAL A 26 0.23 1.01 -0.06
C VAL A 26 -0.41 -0.37 -0.02
N LEU A 27 0.16 -1.26 0.80
CA LEU A 27 -0.45 -2.54 1.13
C LEU A 27 -1.07 -2.44 2.53
N ILE A 28 -2.40 -2.54 2.59
CA ILE A 28 -3.15 -2.49 3.84
C ILE A 28 -3.64 -3.91 4.16
N ARG A 29 -3.42 -4.35 5.40
CA ARG A 29 -3.86 -5.64 5.90
C ARG A 29 -5.36 -5.62 6.24
N PRO A 30 -6.01 -6.79 6.35
CA PRO A 30 -7.42 -6.86 6.76
C PRO A 30 -7.72 -6.22 8.12
N ASP A 31 -6.73 -6.09 9.01
CA ASP A 31 -6.85 -5.42 10.31
C ASP A 31 -6.66 -3.89 10.23
N GLY A 32 -6.52 -3.33 9.02
CA GLY A 32 -6.42 -1.89 8.77
C GLY A 32 -5.02 -1.30 8.89
N TYR A 33 -4.00 -2.11 9.22
CA TYR A 33 -2.62 -1.64 9.32
C TYR A 33 -1.88 -1.68 7.99
N VAL A 34 -0.99 -0.71 7.77
CA VAL A 34 -0.09 -0.68 6.61
C VAL A 34 1.03 -1.69 6.82
N ALA A 35 1.14 -2.65 5.90
CA ALA A 35 2.22 -3.64 5.89
C ALA A 35 3.40 -3.23 5.01
N TRP A 36 3.16 -2.39 4.00
CA TRP A 36 4.19 -1.91 3.07
C TRP A 36 3.74 -0.62 2.37
N VAL A 37 4.71 0.20 1.99
CA VAL A 37 4.54 1.48 1.28
C VAL A 37 5.51 1.53 0.11
N ALA A 38 5.03 1.94 -1.06
CA ALA A 38 5.86 2.20 -2.23
C ALA A 38 6.52 3.58 -2.12
N GLU A 39 7.85 3.61 -2.17
CA GLU A 39 8.64 4.84 -2.26
C GLU A 39 9.43 4.86 -3.58
N GLY A 40 8.72 4.89 -4.71
CA GLY A 40 9.31 4.86 -6.05
C GLY A 40 9.84 3.49 -6.51
N THR A 41 9.62 2.43 -5.73
CA THR A 41 10.03 1.06 -6.06
C THR A 41 9.07 0.03 -5.46
N THR A 42 9.05 -1.18 -6.03
CA THR A 42 8.33 -2.36 -5.50
C THR A 42 9.23 -3.26 -4.65
N ALA A 43 10.42 -2.78 -4.24
CA ALA A 43 11.34 -3.53 -3.40
C ALA A 43 10.67 -4.01 -2.10
N GLY A 44 10.87 -5.27 -1.74
CA GLY A 44 10.29 -5.91 -0.55
C GLY A 44 8.79 -6.22 -0.64
N LEU A 45 8.08 -5.79 -1.69
CA LEU A 45 6.64 -6.04 -1.82
C LEU A 45 6.34 -7.54 -1.85
N HIS A 46 7.12 -8.32 -2.61
CA HIS A 46 6.91 -9.76 -2.72
C HIS A 46 7.11 -10.48 -1.38
N ASP A 47 8.11 -10.08 -0.59
CA ASP A 47 8.40 -10.68 0.71
C ASP A 47 7.30 -10.35 1.74
N VAL A 48 6.81 -9.11 1.74
CA VAL A 48 5.69 -8.69 2.58
C VAL A 48 4.41 -9.44 2.19
N LEU A 49 4.16 -9.59 0.88
CA LEU A 49 3.04 -10.39 0.38
C LEU A 49 3.14 -11.84 0.87
N ALA A 50 4.30 -12.46 0.73
CA ALA A 50 4.53 -13.84 1.19
C ALA A 50 4.36 -14.00 2.70
N THR A 51 4.78 -12.98 3.48
CA THR A 51 4.66 -12.97 4.94
C THR A 51 3.20 -12.92 5.40
N TRP A 52 2.37 -12.09 4.76
CA TRP A 52 1.00 -11.83 5.22
C TRP A 52 -0.07 -12.67 4.53
N PHE A 53 0.18 -13.09 3.28
CA PHE A 53 -0.79 -13.82 2.46
C PHE A 53 -0.31 -15.22 2.07
N GLY A 54 0.92 -15.60 2.43
CA GLY A 54 1.52 -16.86 2.04
C GLY A 54 2.12 -16.84 0.62
N PRO A 55 2.71 -17.96 0.17
CA PRO A 55 3.35 -18.05 -1.14
C PRO A 55 2.36 -17.77 -2.28
N ALA A 56 2.87 -17.16 -3.35
CA ALA A 56 2.06 -16.89 -4.54
C ALA A 56 1.44 -18.19 -5.09
N ALA A 57 0.17 -18.13 -5.45
CA ALA A 57 -0.47 -19.24 -6.13
C ALA A 57 0.26 -19.52 -7.46
N SER A 58 0.61 -20.78 -7.70
CA SER A 58 1.11 -21.20 -9.01
C SER A 58 -0.01 -20.99 -10.02
N GLY A 59 0.15 -20.02 -10.92
CA GLY A 59 -0.80 -19.82 -12.02
C GLY A 59 -0.81 -21.07 -12.89
N GLY A 60 -1.98 -21.70 -13.03
CA GLY A 60 -2.22 -22.79 -13.99
C GLY A 60 -2.52 -22.25 -15.38
#